data_AF-A0A8D6V6I2-F1
#
_entry.id   AF-A0A8D6V6I2-F1
#
_cell.length_a   1.000
_cell.length_b   1.000
_cell.length_c   1.000
_cell.angle_alpha   90.00
_cell.angle_beta   90.00
_cell.angle_gamma   90.00
#
_symmetry.space_group_name_H-M   'P 1'
#
loop_
_entity.id
_entity.type
_entity.pdbx_description
1 polymer ?
#
loop_
_entity_poly.entity_id
_entity_poly.type
_entity_poly.pdbx_seq_one_letter_code
_entity_poly.pdbx_strand_id
1 'polypeptide(L)'
;MDVCNRVLSLSDEHHEQNKKCVADNAKYGFALEAAEKEIKSCQSSENDIVSRYAMSVEIAARTGNTDAQMCYIKGEYNLDSQLEQLTDEQISEYRKIASKYLADALSRGDWRAVQLLSRERQSDVSGLLPMIAQADPITAFKMNRLLRRGAVGSYARDLDIFADGNYLANGETGKGVLTMAQVVEADRWAQETYKSNFSNSPPLTEAPSVCENGGHFFIDRSSSTASY
;
A
#
# COMPACT_ATOMS: atom_id res chain seq x y z
N MET A 1 -13.36 26.47 -15.12
CA MET A 1 -13.56 25.15 -15.77
C MET A 1 -14.50 24.36 -14.89
N ASP A 2 -15.57 23.86 -15.48
CA ASP A 2 -16.62 23.11 -14.79
C ASP A 2 -16.06 21.82 -14.17
N VAL A 3 -16.48 21.47 -12.95
CA VAL A 3 -16.00 20.30 -12.20
C VAL A 3 -16.21 19.02 -13.02
N CYS A 4 -17.33 18.95 -13.75
CA CYS A 4 -17.66 17.84 -14.65
C CYS A 4 -16.63 17.70 -15.79
N ASN A 5 -16.15 18.79 -16.40
CA ASN A 5 -15.11 18.72 -17.45
C ASN A 5 -13.75 18.30 -16.91
N ARG A 6 -13.44 18.61 -15.64
CA ARG A 6 -12.19 18.20 -14.99
C ARG A 6 -12.21 16.71 -14.65
N VAL A 7 -13.33 16.19 -14.15
CA VAL A 7 -13.56 14.76 -13.88
C VAL A 7 -13.50 13.93 -15.17
N LEU A 8 -14.11 14.40 -16.26
CA LEU A 8 -14.07 13.72 -17.56
C LEU A 8 -12.68 13.72 -18.21
N SER A 9 -11.87 14.77 -18.01
CA SER A 9 -10.48 14.78 -18.51
C SER A 9 -9.55 13.86 -17.72
N LEU A 10 -9.85 13.64 -16.43
CA LEU A 10 -9.14 12.68 -15.59
C LEU A 10 -9.65 11.26 -15.85
N SER A 11 -10.90 11.08 -16.29
CA SER A 11 -11.47 9.74 -16.40
C SER A 11 -10.72 8.86 -17.38
N ASP A 12 -10.22 9.32 -18.52
CA ASP A 12 -9.69 8.40 -19.54
C ASP A 12 -8.37 7.70 -19.13
N GLU A 13 -7.45 8.43 -18.48
CA GLU A 13 -6.18 7.87 -17.99
C GLU A 13 -6.37 7.02 -16.72
N HIS A 14 -7.30 7.44 -15.85
CA HIS A 14 -7.62 6.75 -14.59
C HIS A 14 -8.60 5.57 -14.80
N HIS A 15 -9.38 5.55 -15.88
CA HIS A 15 -10.33 4.50 -16.25
C HIS A 15 -9.59 3.24 -16.68
N GLU A 16 -8.53 3.33 -17.48
CA GLU A 16 -7.72 2.14 -17.84
C GLU A 16 -6.95 1.59 -16.63
N GLN A 17 -6.53 2.45 -15.71
CA GLN A 17 -5.80 2.07 -14.51
C GLN A 17 -6.71 1.42 -13.44
N ASN A 18 -7.90 1.99 -13.19
CA ASN A 18 -8.92 1.43 -12.31
C ASN A 18 -9.57 0.17 -12.91
N LYS A 19 -9.74 0.11 -14.23
CA LYS A 19 -10.15 -1.10 -14.95
C LYS A 19 -9.21 -2.24 -14.69
N LYS A 20 -7.89 -2.02 -14.66
CA LYS A 20 -6.93 -3.10 -14.40
C LYS A 20 -7.13 -3.71 -12.99
N CYS A 21 -7.24 -2.86 -11.96
CA CYS A 21 -7.50 -3.30 -10.58
C CYS A 21 -8.86 -4.03 -10.45
N VAL A 22 -9.92 -3.59 -11.13
CA VAL A 22 -11.24 -4.24 -11.04
C VAL A 22 -11.39 -5.45 -11.98
N ALA A 23 -10.77 -5.43 -13.16
CA ALA A 23 -10.76 -6.53 -14.13
C ALA A 23 -9.98 -7.73 -13.59
N ASP A 24 -8.89 -7.50 -12.86
CA ASP A 24 -8.18 -8.53 -12.10
C ASP A 24 -9.04 -9.08 -10.93
N ASN A 25 -10.08 -8.33 -10.52
CA ASN A 25 -11.02 -8.65 -9.44
C ASN A 25 -12.43 -9.04 -9.93
N ALA A 26 -12.51 -9.67 -11.11
CA ALA A 26 -13.67 -9.97 -11.98
C ALA A 26 -15.02 -10.42 -11.34
N LYS A 27 -15.09 -10.71 -10.04
CA LYS A 27 -16.34 -11.03 -9.33
C LYS A 27 -17.23 -9.81 -9.08
N TYR A 28 -16.71 -8.58 -9.19
CA TYR A 28 -17.41 -7.34 -8.81
C TYR A 28 -17.56 -6.30 -9.92
N GLY A 29 -17.37 -6.68 -11.20
CA GLY A 29 -17.49 -5.79 -12.36
C GLY A 29 -18.80 -4.96 -12.40
N PHE A 30 -19.87 -5.44 -11.77
CA PHE A 30 -21.14 -4.72 -11.64
C PHE A 30 -21.05 -3.42 -10.82
N ALA A 31 -20.17 -3.32 -9.82
CA ALA A 31 -20.02 -2.11 -9.02
C ALA A 31 -19.25 -1.01 -9.76
N LEU A 32 -18.27 -1.40 -10.59
CA LEU A 32 -17.52 -0.47 -11.43
C LEU A 32 -18.35 0.01 -12.62
N GLU A 33 -19.05 -0.87 -13.35
CA GLU A 33 -19.90 -0.44 -14.47
C GLU A 33 -21.01 0.53 -14.02
N ALA A 34 -21.58 0.30 -12.82
CA ALA A 34 -22.54 1.21 -12.21
C ALA A 34 -21.90 2.56 -11.84
N ALA A 35 -20.71 2.55 -11.23
CA ALA A 35 -19.97 3.78 -10.93
C ALA A 35 -19.55 4.53 -12.21
N GLU A 36 -19.09 3.84 -13.25
CA GLU A 36 -18.70 4.40 -14.55
C GLU A 36 -19.87 5.05 -15.29
N LYS A 37 -21.04 4.41 -15.25
CA LYS A 37 -22.26 4.96 -15.86
C LYS A 37 -22.72 6.23 -15.15
N GLU A 38 -22.61 6.27 -13.82
CA GLU A 38 -22.94 7.44 -13.01
C GLU A 38 -21.93 8.58 -13.21
N ILE A 39 -20.62 8.28 -13.26
CA ILE A 39 -19.54 9.23 -13.59
C ILE A 39 -19.78 9.88 -14.95
N LYS A 40 -20.08 9.08 -15.98
CA LYS A 40 -20.39 9.58 -17.33
C LYS A 40 -21.64 10.44 -17.38
N SER A 41 -22.56 10.27 -16.42
CA SER A 41 -23.77 11.07 -16.33
C SER A 41 -23.60 12.36 -15.52
N CYS A 42 -22.44 12.58 -14.87
CA CYS A 42 -22.19 13.68 -13.92
C CYS A 42 -23.29 13.84 -12.86
N GLN A 43 -23.99 12.76 -12.48
CA GLN A 43 -25.06 12.77 -11.49
C GLN A 43 -24.56 12.60 -10.04
N SER A 44 -23.31 12.13 -9.87
CA SER A 44 -22.75 11.76 -8.57
C SER A 44 -21.56 12.65 -8.22
N SER A 45 -21.40 12.95 -6.93
CA SER A 45 -20.26 13.70 -6.43
C SER A 45 -19.00 12.83 -6.38
N GLU A 46 -17.82 13.45 -6.34
CA GLU A 46 -16.53 12.74 -6.18
C GLU A 46 -16.53 11.82 -4.94
N ASN A 47 -17.16 12.27 -3.85
CA ASN A 47 -17.31 11.52 -2.62
C ASN A 47 -18.14 10.23 -2.80
N ASP A 48 -19.14 10.24 -3.67
CA ASP A 48 -19.99 9.07 -3.91
C ASP A 48 -19.24 7.96 -4.65
N ILE A 49 -18.34 8.33 -5.57
CA ILE A 49 -17.50 7.39 -6.33
C ILE A 49 -16.49 6.73 -5.38
N VAL A 50 -15.81 7.54 -4.56
CA VAL A 50 -14.85 7.06 -3.58
C VAL A 50 -15.50 6.14 -2.55
N SER A 51 -16.68 6.51 -2.04
CA SER A 51 -17.44 5.69 -1.09
C SER A 51 -17.81 4.33 -1.69
N ARG A 52 -18.28 4.28 -2.94
CA ARG A 52 -18.60 3.03 -3.64
C ARG A 52 -17.38 2.17 -3.91
N TYR A 53 -16.24 2.79 -4.23
CA TYR A 53 -14.98 2.08 -4.39
C TYR A 53 -14.53 1.42 -3.07
N ALA A 54 -14.50 2.19 -1.97
CA ALA A 54 -14.15 1.66 -0.65
C ALA A 54 -15.07 0.49 -0.23
N MET A 55 -16.38 0.63 -0.45
CA MET A 55 -17.36 -0.43 -0.19
C MET A 55 -17.10 -1.69 -1.03
N SER A 56 -16.75 -1.52 -2.31
CA SER A 56 -16.47 -2.64 -3.22
C SER A 56 -15.21 -3.40 -2.80
N VAL A 57 -14.16 -2.68 -2.40
CA VAL A 57 -12.91 -3.26 -1.87
C VAL A 57 -13.21 -4.05 -0.59
N GLU A 58 -13.98 -3.48 0.33
CA GLU A 58 -14.35 -4.16 1.57
C GLU A 58 -15.13 -5.46 1.31
N ILE A 59 -16.16 -5.41 0.46
CA ILE A 59 -16.95 -6.60 0.11
C ILE A 59 -16.05 -7.67 -0.52
N ALA A 60 -15.18 -7.28 -1.46
CA ALA A 60 -14.26 -8.21 -2.11
C ALA A 60 -13.28 -8.85 -1.11
N ALA A 61 -12.69 -8.04 -0.22
CA ALA A 61 -11.78 -8.51 0.82
C ALA A 61 -12.46 -9.52 1.77
N ARG A 62 -13.70 -9.22 2.18
CA ARG A 62 -14.52 -10.09 3.05
C ARG A 62 -14.89 -11.42 2.40
N THR A 63 -14.97 -11.50 1.08
CA THR A 63 -15.22 -12.76 0.37
C THR A 63 -13.96 -13.57 0.04
N GLY A 64 -12.79 -13.11 0.51
CA GLY A 64 -11.53 -13.86 0.41
C GLY A 64 -10.65 -13.47 -0.79
N ASN A 65 -10.96 -12.39 -1.50
CA ASN A 65 -10.08 -11.88 -2.54
C ASN A 65 -8.82 -11.27 -1.89
N THR A 66 -7.66 -11.87 -2.11
CA THR A 66 -6.39 -11.49 -1.47
C THR A 66 -5.85 -10.14 -1.94
N ASP A 67 -6.19 -9.71 -3.15
CA ASP A 67 -5.74 -8.43 -3.70
C ASP A 67 -6.56 -7.28 -3.11
N ALA A 68 -7.88 -7.48 -3.02
CA ALA A 68 -8.76 -6.57 -2.30
C ALA A 68 -8.42 -6.49 -0.81
N GLN A 69 -7.97 -7.58 -0.19
CA GLN A 69 -7.44 -7.55 1.18
C GLN A 69 -6.22 -6.63 1.31
N MET A 70 -5.30 -6.63 0.33
CA MET A 70 -4.14 -5.72 0.35
C MET A 70 -4.58 -4.25 0.24
N CYS A 71 -5.58 -3.95 -0.58
CA CYS A 71 -6.11 -2.59 -0.69
C CYS A 71 -6.93 -2.16 0.52
N TYR A 72 -7.65 -3.09 1.14
CA TYR A 72 -8.29 -2.87 2.43
C TYR A 72 -7.24 -2.51 3.50
N ILE A 73 -6.15 -3.28 3.61
CA ILE A 73 -5.07 -3.02 4.58
C ILE A 73 -4.41 -1.64 4.37
N LYS A 74 -4.23 -1.21 3.12
CA LYS A 74 -3.65 0.10 2.82
C LYS A 74 -4.63 1.21 3.21
N GLY A 75 -5.90 1.03 2.86
CA GLY A 75 -6.98 1.96 3.18
C GLY A 75 -6.79 3.36 2.59
N GLU A 76 -6.06 3.47 1.48
CA GLU A 76 -5.85 4.71 0.75
C GLU A 76 -6.95 4.88 -0.29
N TYR A 77 -8.01 5.60 0.08
CA TYR A 77 -9.11 5.93 -0.83
C TYR A 77 -9.23 7.45 -1.09
N ASN A 78 -8.17 8.24 -0.83
CA ASN A 78 -8.17 9.72 -0.81
C ASN A 78 -9.16 10.34 0.18
N LEU A 79 -8.95 10.03 1.45
CA LEU A 79 -9.91 10.23 2.52
C LEU A 79 -9.37 11.02 3.69
N ASP A 80 -8.38 11.91 3.54
CA ASP A 80 -7.91 12.68 4.72
C ASP A 80 -9.08 13.38 5.45
N SER A 81 -10.10 13.83 4.70
CA SER A 81 -11.34 14.41 5.26
C SER A 81 -12.40 13.41 5.72
N GLN A 82 -12.32 12.12 5.37
CA GLN A 82 -13.24 11.08 5.87
C GLN A 82 -12.62 10.17 6.93
N LEU A 83 -11.29 10.15 7.08
CA LEU A 83 -10.65 9.55 8.25
C LEU A 83 -11.16 10.20 9.55
N GLU A 84 -11.39 11.51 9.51
CA GLU A 84 -12.02 12.27 10.62
C GLU A 84 -13.50 11.92 10.84
N GLN A 85 -14.15 11.24 9.88
CA GLN A 85 -15.57 10.88 9.93
C GLN A 85 -15.81 9.43 10.35
N LEU A 86 -14.75 8.62 10.51
CA LEU A 86 -14.88 7.25 10.97
C LEU A 86 -15.28 7.22 12.44
N THR A 87 -16.29 6.41 12.77
CA THR A 87 -16.65 6.16 14.17
C THR A 87 -15.63 5.25 14.84
N ASP A 88 -15.60 5.27 16.18
CA ASP A 88 -14.73 4.38 16.96
C ASP A 88 -15.01 2.90 16.65
N GLU A 89 -16.27 2.53 16.39
CA GLU A 89 -16.65 1.18 15.97
C GLU A 89 -16.05 0.81 14.61
N GLN A 90 -16.11 1.71 13.63
CA GLN A 90 -15.54 1.49 12.30
C GLN A 90 -14.02 1.34 12.37
N ILE A 91 -13.35 2.17 13.17
CA ILE A 91 -11.90 2.07 13.41
C ILE A 91 -11.55 0.73 14.08
N SER A 92 -12.32 0.33 15.09
CA SER A 92 -12.12 -0.93 15.81
C SER A 92 -12.30 -2.15 14.88
N GLU A 93 -13.35 -2.14 14.06
CA GLU A 93 -13.61 -3.19 13.09
C GLU A 93 -12.51 -3.27 12.03
N TYR A 94 -12.13 -2.11 11.46
CA TYR A 94 -11.02 -2.02 10.53
C TYR A 94 -9.75 -2.63 11.11
N ARG A 95 -9.36 -2.23 12.33
CA ARG A 95 -8.16 -2.74 13.00
C ARG A 95 -8.15 -4.26 13.10
N LYS A 96 -9.29 -4.84 13.52
CA LYS A 96 -9.44 -6.29 13.68
C LYS A 96 -9.30 -7.01 12.33
N ILE A 97 -9.98 -6.52 11.30
CA ILE A 97 -10.01 -7.17 9.98
C ILE A 97 -8.69 -7.01 9.25
N ALA A 98 -8.16 -5.79 9.16
CA ALA A 98 -6.93 -5.51 8.44
C ALA A 98 -5.71 -6.17 9.10
N SER A 99 -5.64 -6.23 10.44
CA SER A 99 -4.58 -6.98 11.14
C SER A 99 -4.62 -8.47 10.80
N LYS A 100 -5.82 -9.06 10.70
CA LYS A 100 -5.98 -10.45 10.28
C LYS A 100 -5.51 -10.66 8.84
N TYR A 101 -5.94 -9.81 7.91
CA TYR A 101 -5.52 -9.92 6.51
C TYR A 101 -4.01 -9.75 6.34
N LEU A 102 -3.39 -8.83 7.09
CA LEU A 102 -1.96 -8.62 7.07
C LEU A 102 -1.20 -9.85 7.58
N ALA A 103 -1.64 -10.45 8.69
CA ALA A 103 -1.06 -11.68 9.21
C ALA A 103 -1.23 -12.86 8.23
N ASP A 104 -2.43 -13.00 7.65
CA ASP A 104 -2.73 -14.03 6.64
C ASP A 104 -1.91 -13.81 5.35
N ALA A 105 -1.50 -12.57 5.05
CA ALA A 105 -0.65 -12.23 3.91
C ALA A 105 0.81 -12.58 4.12
N LEU A 106 1.34 -12.28 5.31
CA LEU A 106 2.69 -12.68 5.69
C LEU A 106 2.85 -14.21 5.79
N SER A 107 1.81 -14.92 6.23
CA SER A 107 1.86 -16.38 6.36
C SER A 107 1.85 -17.11 5.01
N ARG A 108 1.13 -16.59 4.01
CA ARG A 108 1.07 -17.17 2.66
C ARG A 108 2.21 -16.75 1.73
N GLY A 109 3.14 -15.90 2.18
CA GLY A 109 4.27 -15.47 1.35
C GLY A 109 3.96 -14.30 0.41
N ASP A 110 3.00 -13.44 0.74
CA ASP A 110 2.62 -12.29 -0.09
C ASP A 110 3.60 -11.12 0.10
N TRP A 111 4.44 -10.87 -0.91
CA TRP A 111 5.47 -9.83 -0.87
C TRP A 111 4.92 -8.41 -0.68
N ARG A 112 3.65 -8.16 -1.04
CA ARG A 112 3.01 -6.86 -0.89
C ARG A 112 2.82 -6.48 0.58
N ALA A 113 2.53 -7.46 1.43
CA ALA A 113 2.44 -7.25 2.88
C ALA A 113 3.80 -6.85 3.48
N VAL A 114 4.88 -7.46 3.00
CA VAL A 114 6.24 -7.10 3.41
C VAL A 114 6.57 -5.68 2.96
N GLN A 115 6.22 -5.32 1.72
CA GLN A 115 6.43 -3.97 1.18
C GLN A 115 5.65 -2.87 1.91
N LEU A 116 4.43 -3.16 2.38
CA LEU A 116 3.68 -2.21 3.21
C LEU A 116 4.39 -1.88 4.51
N LEU A 117 4.98 -2.89 5.14
CA LEU A 117 5.62 -2.78 6.45
C LEU A 117 7.10 -2.39 6.39
N SER A 118 7.70 -2.30 5.19
CA SER A 118 9.11 -1.96 5.02
C SER A 118 9.39 -0.45 5.05
N ARG A 119 8.36 0.39 5.14
CA ARG A 119 8.49 1.85 5.13
C ARG A 119 8.64 2.39 6.55
N GLU A 120 9.64 3.24 6.78
CA GLU A 120 9.98 3.75 8.12
C GLU A 120 9.17 4.98 8.51
N ARG A 121 8.84 5.87 7.57
CA ARG A 121 8.30 7.18 7.92
C ARG A 121 6.79 7.20 7.83
N GLN A 122 6.17 7.75 8.86
CA GLN A 122 4.73 8.01 8.90
C GLN A 122 4.27 8.93 7.75
N SER A 123 5.17 9.77 7.20
CA SER A 123 4.91 10.57 5.98
C SER A 123 4.79 9.74 4.69
N ASP A 124 5.35 8.53 4.69
CA ASP A 124 5.40 7.65 3.53
C ASP A 124 4.32 6.55 3.60
N VAL A 125 3.54 6.58 4.70
CA VAL A 125 2.45 5.68 5.03
C VAL A 125 1.15 6.49 5.07
N SER A 126 0.34 6.36 4.03
CA SER A 126 -0.95 7.02 3.90
C SER A 126 -2.12 6.08 4.19
N GLY A 127 -3.32 6.65 4.29
CA GLY A 127 -4.55 5.89 4.51
C GLY A 127 -4.70 5.34 5.93
N LEU A 128 -5.25 4.13 6.04
CA LEU A 128 -5.62 3.51 7.31
C LEU A 128 -4.53 2.58 7.88
N LEU A 129 -3.47 2.28 7.12
CA LEU A 129 -2.39 1.40 7.58
C LEU A 129 -1.78 1.82 8.95
N PRO A 130 -1.56 3.11 9.26
CA PRO A 130 -1.02 3.53 10.57
C PRO A 130 -1.89 3.10 11.76
N MET A 131 -3.18 2.78 11.54
CA MET A 131 -4.07 2.32 12.60
C MET A 131 -3.78 0.88 13.07
N ILE A 132 -3.06 0.08 12.27
CA ILE A 132 -2.71 -1.32 12.60
C ILE A 132 -1.21 -1.58 12.66
N ALA A 133 -0.40 -0.77 11.98
CA ALA A 133 1.04 -0.91 11.92
C ALA A 133 1.68 0.46 12.14
N GLN A 134 2.22 0.66 13.33
CA GLN A 134 2.97 1.88 13.63
C GLN A 134 4.34 1.84 12.94
N ALA A 135 4.86 3.02 12.63
CA ALA A 135 6.24 3.20 12.19
C ALA A 135 7.19 2.75 13.31
N ASP A 136 7.74 1.55 13.17
CA ASP A 136 8.71 0.96 14.10
C ASP A 136 9.98 0.59 13.33
N PRO A 137 11.15 1.20 13.65
CA PRO A 137 12.38 0.99 12.89
C PRO A 137 12.82 -0.48 12.83
N ILE A 138 12.62 -1.27 13.90
CA ILE A 138 13.03 -2.68 13.88
C ILE A 138 12.11 -3.53 13.01
N THR A 139 10.80 -3.26 13.01
CA THR A 139 9.84 -3.90 12.09
C THR A 139 10.16 -3.54 10.64
N ALA A 140 10.35 -2.26 10.34
CA ALA A 140 10.70 -1.82 8.99
C ALA A 140 12.02 -2.45 8.51
N PHE A 141 13.03 -2.51 9.37
CA PHE A 141 14.29 -3.17 9.05
C PHE A 141 14.11 -4.68 8.77
N LYS A 142 13.37 -5.41 9.62
CA LYS A 142 13.04 -6.83 9.40
C LYS A 142 12.41 -7.06 8.03
N MET A 143 11.44 -6.22 7.65
CA MET A 143 10.72 -6.34 6.38
C MET A 143 11.62 -6.01 5.19
N ASN A 144 12.50 -5.01 5.30
CA ASN A 144 13.51 -4.73 4.27
C ASN A 144 14.49 -5.90 4.09
N ARG A 145 14.96 -6.52 5.19
CA ARG A 145 15.83 -7.71 5.12
C ARG A 145 15.11 -8.90 4.49
N LEU A 146 13.81 -9.05 4.75
CA LEU A 146 13.00 -10.09 4.11
C LEU A 146 12.83 -9.84 2.60
N LEU A 147 12.50 -8.61 2.17
CA LEU A 147 12.47 -8.23 0.75
C LEU A 147 13.81 -8.51 0.07
N ARG A 148 14.91 -8.15 0.74
CA ARG A 148 16.26 -8.32 0.21
C ARG A 148 16.62 -9.77 -0.08
N ARG A 149 16.07 -10.72 0.68
CA ARG A 149 16.26 -12.17 0.47
C ARG A 149 15.55 -12.68 -0.79
N GLY A 150 14.42 -12.10 -1.15
CA GLY A 150 13.69 -12.43 -2.38
C GLY A 150 14.12 -11.62 -3.60
N ALA A 151 14.85 -10.51 -3.41
CA ALA A 151 15.21 -9.57 -4.46
C ALA A 151 16.47 -9.94 -5.24
N VAL A 152 16.48 -9.59 -6.53
CA VAL A 152 17.62 -9.70 -7.46
C VAL A 152 17.82 -8.39 -8.21
N GLY A 153 18.93 -8.26 -8.95
CA GLY A 153 19.17 -7.13 -9.85
C GLY A 153 19.35 -5.78 -9.15
N SER A 154 18.83 -4.71 -9.75
CA SER A 154 18.89 -3.34 -9.20
C SER A 154 18.16 -3.22 -7.88
N TYR A 155 16.97 -3.81 -7.78
CA TYR A 155 16.14 -3.71 -6.58
C TYR A 155 16.83 -4.28 -5.33
N ALA A 156 17.57 -5.38 -5.48
CA ALA A 156 18.40 -5.92 -4.39
C ALA A 156 19.44 -4.91 -3.88
N ARG A 157 20.07 -4.15 -4.78
CA ARG A 157 21.07 -3.13 -4.42
C ARG A 157 20.43 -1.94 -3.73
N ASP A 158 19.25 -1.52 -4.21
CA ASP A 158 18.52 -0.40 -3.61
C ASP A 158 18.12 -0.71 -2.16
N LEU A 159 17.70 -1.96 -1.89
CA LEU A 159 17.40 -2.44 -0.54
C LEU A 159 18.64 -2.47 0.37
N ASP A 160 19.80 -2.85 -0.15
CA ASP A 160 21.07 -2.83 0.60
C ASP A 160 21.44 -1.37 0.98
N ILE A 161 21.37 -0.45 0.02
CA ILE A 161 21.65 0.98 0.24
C ILE A 161 20.68 1.58 1.27
N PHE A 162 19.39 1.28 1.15
CA PHE A 162 18.36 1.79 2.06
C PHE A 162 18.57 1.27 3.49
N ALA A 163 18.83 -0.04 3.64
CA ALA A 163 19.02 -0.66 4.93
C ALA A 163 20.25 -0.11 5.67
N ASP A 164 21.37 0.01 4.96
CA ASP A 164 22.62 0.49 5.52
C ASP A 164 22.57 2.00 5.83
N GLY A 165 21.88 2.79 5.00
CA GLY A 165 21.76 4.24 5.15
C GLY A 165 20.84 4.69 6.29
N ASN A 166 19.75 3.97 6.56
CA ASN A 166 18.73 4.41 7.52
C ASN A 166 18.85 3.75 8.89
N TYR A 167 19.34 2.51 8.97
CA TYR A 167 19.23 1.73 10.21
C TYR A 167 20.57 1.38 10.84
N LEU A 168 21.63 1.26 10.04
CA LEU A 168 22.96 0.90 10.53
C LEU A 168 23.76 2.16 10.87
N ALA A 169 24.50 2.11 11.97
CA ALA A 169 25.43 3.18 12.30
C ALA A 169 26.60 3.17 11.31
N ASN A 170 26.58 4.11 10.37
CA ASN A 170 27.70 4.45 9.50
C ASN A 170 28.39 5.72 10.04
N GLY A 171 29.72 5.74 9.94
CA GLY A 171 30.55 6.84 10.40
C GLY A 171 30.20 8.20 9.78
N GLU A 172 30.69 9.25 10.44
CA GLU A 172 30.44 10.71 10.30
C GLU A 172 29.16 11.26 10.95
N THR A 173 28.03 10.54 11.00
CA THR A 173 26.84 11.05 11.71
C THR A 173 26.45 10.28 12.97
N GLY A 174 26.86 9.01 13.12
CA GLY A 174 26.59 8.21 14.33
C GLY A 174 25.09 7.94 14.59
N LYS A 175 24.23 8.10 13.59
CA LYS A 175 22.75 8.08 13.72
C LYS A 175 22.10 6.69 13.54
N GLY A 176 22.83 5.60 13.74
CA GLY A 176 22.21 4.27 13.67
C GLY A 176 21.14 4.12 14.75
N VAL A 177 19.89 3.88 14.35
CA VAL A 177 18.76 3.67 15.28
C VAL A 177 18.72 2.24 15.83
N LEU A 178 19.41 1.28 15.20
CA LEU A 178 19.45 -0.11 15.64
C LEU A 178 20.81 -0.50 16.23
N THR A 179 20.77 -1.30 17.29
CA THR A 179 21.95 -1.98 17.84
C THR A 179 22.37 -3.15 16.95
N MET A 180 23.63 -3.55 17.02
CA MET A 180 24.13 -4.71 16.28
C MET A 180 23.39 -6.01 16.65
N ALA A 181 22.96 -6.16 17.91
CA ALA A 181 22.17 -7.31 18.33
C ALA A 181 20.80 -7.35 17.64
N GLN A 182 20.12 -6.20 17.49
CA GLN A 182 18.86 -6.09 16.77
C GLN A 182 19.03 -6.41 15.28
N VAL A 183 20.15 -5.98 14.68
CA VAL A 183 20.48 -6.26 13.27
C VAL A 183 20.64 -7.76 13.04
N VAL A 184 21.46 -8.43 13.85
CA VAL A 184 21.70 -9.88 13.75
C VAL A 184 20.39 -10.67 13.94
N GLU A 185 19.58 -10.26 14.90
CA GLU A 185 18.29 -10.93 15.17
C GLU A 185 17.28 -10.72 14.03
N ALA A 186 17.21 -9.51 13.47
CA ALA A 186 16.36 -9.22 12.32
C ALA A 186 16.79 -10.00 11.08
N ASP A 187 18.10 -10.15 10.85
CA ASP A 187 18.65 -10.95 9.76
C ASP A 187 18.30 -12.44 9.88
N ARG A 188 18.41 -12.98 11.10
CA ARG A 188 18.03 -14.36 11.40
C ARG A 188 16.54 -14.57 11.16
N TRP A 189 15.70 -13.69 11.71
CA TRP A 189 14.25 -13.71 11.48
C TRP A 189 13.92 -13.68 10.00
N ALA A 190 14.49 -12.75 9.23
CA ALA A 190 14.22 -12.62 7.80
C ALA A 190 14.60 -13.88 7.02
N GLN A 191 15.72 -14.52 7.38
CA GLN A 191 16.13 -15.79 6.77
C GLN A 191 15.16 -16.93 7.08
N GLU A 192 14.73 -17.07 8.34
CA GLU A 192 13.78 -18.10 8.76
C GLU A 192 12.42 -17.91 8.09
N THR A 193 11.90 -16.68 8.10
CA THR A 193 10.62 -16.32 7.45
C THR A 193 10.67 -16.53 5.94
N TYR A 194 11.77 -16.14 5.27
CA TYR A 194 11.95 -16.39 3.85
C TYR A 194 11.85 -17.88 3.51
N LYS A 195 12.62 -18.71 4.24
CA LYS A 195 12.63 -20.16 4.02
C LYS A 195 11.23 -20.78 4.20
N SER A 196 10.53 -20.36 5.26
CA SER A 196 9.22 -20.91 5.62
C SER A 196 8.12 -20.50 4.64
N ASN A 197 8.04 -19.22 4.29
CA ASN A 197 6.83 -18.68 3.66
C ASN A 197 7.06 -18.18 2.22
N PHE A 198 8.30 -17.85 1.82
CA PHE A 198 8.58 -17.13 0.57
C PHE A 198 9.57 -17.85 -0.37
N SER A 199 10.11 -19.00 0.03
CA SER A 199 11.16 -19.71 -0.72
C SER A 199 10.71 -20.21 -2.10
N ASN A 200 9.40 -20.37 -2.30
CA ASN A 200 8.80 -20.76 -3.57
C ASN A 200 8.29 -19.55 -4.39
N SER A 201 8.42 -18.33 -3.86
CA SER A 201 7.97 -17.13 -4.57
C SER A 201 8.96 -16.75 -5.68
N PRO A 202 8.48 -16.18 -6.81
CA PRO A 202 9.37 -15.67 -7.84
C PRO A 202 10.34 -14.60 -7.30
N PRO A 203 11.56 -14.50 -7.86
CA PRO A 203 12.49 -13.43 -7.50
C PRO A 203 11.90 -12.04 -7.78
N LEU A 204 12.09 -11.13 -6.84
CA LEU A 204 11.67 -9.73 -6.99
C LEU A 204 12.71 -8.95 -7.80
N THR A 205 12.28 -8.35 -8.90
CA THR A 205 13.13 -7.45 -9.73
C THR A 205 12.82 -5.97 -9.46
N GLU A 206 11.72 -5.70 -8.77
CA GLU A 206 11.23 -4.37 -8.39
C GLU A 206 10.39 -4.45 -7.10
N ALA A 207 10.03 -3.30 -6.54
CA ALA A 207 9.18 -3.21 -5.36
C ALA A 207 7.77 -3.74 -5.64
N PRO A 208 7.23 -4.68 -4.83
CA PRO A 208 5.88 -5.20 -5.03
C PRO A 208 4.83 -4.08 -4.97
N SER A 209 3.99 -3.97 -6.00
CA SER A 209 2.87 -3.04 -5.96
C SER A 209 1.75 -3.60 -5.06
N VAL A 210 1.38 -2.84 -4.03
CA VAL A 210 0.37 -3.26 -3.04
C VAL A 210 -1.03 -3.12 -3.57
N CYS A 211 -1.27 -2.03 -4.30
CA CYS A 211 -2.47 -1.72 -5.06
C CYS A 211 -1.99 -0.94 -6.27
N GLU A 212 -1.96 -1.56 -7.45
CA GLU A 212 -1.77 -0.78 -8.67
C GLU A 212 -2.99 0.14 -8.84
N ASN A 213 -2.73 1.46 -8.76
CA ASN A 213 -3.61 2.56 -9.13
C ASN A 213 -4.99 2.62 -8.44
N GLY A 214 -4.99 3.17 -7.22
CA GLY A 214 -6.23 3.61 -6.57
C GLY A 214 -6.05 4.75 -5.56
N GLY A 215 -4.87 5.38 -5.48
CA GLY A 215 -4.54 6.34 -4.42
C GLY A 215 -3.81 7.63 -4.83
N HIS A 216 -3.49 7.84 -6.11
CA HIS A 216 -2.94 9.12 -6.58
C HIS A 216 -4.02 10.05 -7.17
N PHE A 217 -5.20 10.11 -6.54
CA PHE A 217 -6.09 11.25 -6.77
C PHE A 217 -5.57 12.44 -5.92
N PHE A 218 -4.83 13.36 -6.55
CA PHE A 218 -4.38 14.66 -6.01
C PHE A 218 -3.24 14.68 -4.98
N ILE A 219 -1.97 14.55 -5.40
CA ILE A 219 -0.91 15.56 -5.13
C ILE A 219 0.15 15.44 -6.23
N ASP A 220 0.03 16.23 -7.30
CA ASP A 220 1.22 16.86 -7.87
C ASP A 220 0.99 18.38 -7.88
N ARG A 221 1.56 19.02 -6.86
CA ARG A 221 1.68 20.49 -6.79
C ARG A 221 3.15 20.91 -6.83
N SER A 222 4.05 20.06 -7.31
CA SER A 222 5.48 20.39 -7.38
C SER A 222 6.15 19.83 -8.64
N SER A 223 5.63 20.21 -9.79
CA SER A 223 6.39 20.25 -11.05
C SER A 223 6.09 21.54 -11.82
N SER A 224 6.08 22.66 -11.11
CA SER A 224 6.17 24.01 -11.69
C SER A 224 7.39 24.73 -11.14
N THR A 225 8.57 24.34 -11.61
CA THR A 225 9.68 25.28 -11.80
C THR A 225 9.94 25.43 -13.29
N ALA A 226 9.00 26.09 -13.97
CA ALA A 226 9.35 26.92 -15.10
C ALA A 226 9.71 28.30 -14.53
N SER A 227 11.00 28.61 -14.46
CA SER A 227 11.48 29.97 -14.29
C SER A 227 11.97 30.47 -15.65
N TYR A 228 11.26 31.49 -16.13
CA TYR A 228 11.56 32.52 -17.13
C TYR A 228 12.57 32.25 -18.23
#